data_AF-A0A1Y6FWX8-F1
#
_entry.id   AF-A0A1Y6FWX8-F1
#
_cell.length_a   1.000
_cell.length_b   1.000
_cell.length_c   1.000
_cell.angle_alpha   90.00
_cell.angle_beta   90.00
_cell.angle_gamma   90.00
#
_symmetry.space_group_name_H-M   'P 1'
#
loop_
_entity.id
_entity.type
_entity.pdbx_description
1 polymer ?
#
loop_
_entity_poly.entity_id
_entity_poly.type
_entity_poly.pdbx_seq_one_letter_code
_entity_poly.pdbx_strand_id
1 'polypeptide(L)'
;MLIQDNLHIQISKKILNLEANEAYFYSILSKSSLLDGGAMVHLPQLAEMLGVSNRTENRDKIKQSLANLESNLGFEYYTDFQLKKRLNLLELKGTQYFYAKVPSVIDNFLKMSLGDFNKLVYFEEKECKQMIMFQYLYIVGMVNESGKERKISYPTVEGIAAATGFDRKTVFRYNEILVKYNLIYMDTVTIKDKSHNKYSRWSDKEDVIEAVAEVKITGYISKKRKTQHEGVVETTNKVVAKSTTPKNDNTGLDPSIDKALVGFVKAGLAMHKGTKSKINEAIEICGVEQLIIGIKELDFICRNNGIPESKWAGYFSNNIISKAKERKKQVEAQKRANEKLMNEPVTPTIDYTKTYRETQIRLKEMEKEKKIEEEEKLMKSLSLFTDEQEKPKEDWLLALGI
;
A
#
# COMPACT_ATOMS: atom_id res chain seq x y z
N MET A 1 11.69 -12.93 -1.91
CA MET A 1 11.55 -11.50 -2.25
C MET A 1 10.11 -11.10 -1.93
N LEU A 2 9.87 -10.16 -1.02
CA LEU A 2 8.52 -9.62 -0.80
C LEU A 2 8.06 -9.03 -2.13
N ILE A 3 7.05 -9.64 -2.75
CA ILE A 3 6.41 -9.11 -3.94
C ILE A 3 5.95 -7.70 -3.58
N GLN A 4 6.48 -6.69 -4.26
CA GLN A 4 6.20 -5.27 -4.00
C GLN A 4 4.69 -4.98 -3.96
N ASP A 5 3.89 -5.80 -4.66
CA ASP A 5 2.44 -5.71 -4.75
C ASP A 5 1.67 -6.04 -3.45
N ASN A 6 2.33 -6.62 -2.43
CA ASN A 6 1.69 -6.91 -1.13
C ASN A 6 2.00 -5.89 -0.03
N LEU A 7 2.88 -4.92 -0.30
CA LEU A 7 3.19 -3.87 0.67
C LEU A 7 2.06 -2.84 0.70
N HIS A 8 1.46 -2.71 1.88
CA HIS A 8 0.38 -1.78 2.13
C HIS A 8 0.65 -0.98 3.40
N ILE A 9 0.20 0.26 3.39
CA ILE A 9 0.17 1.12 4.58
C ILE A 9 -1.15 0.82 5.28
N GLN A 10 -1.08 0.55 6.58
CA GLN A 10 -2.26 0.42 7.43
C GLN A 10 -2.57 1.77 8.06
N ILE A 11 -3.73 2.31 7.73
CA ILE A 11 -4.17 3.61 8.23
C ILE A 11 -5.39 3.41 9.11
N SER A 12 -5.32 3.86 10.36
CA SER A 12 -6.46 3.82 11.28
C SER A 12 -7.65 4.56 10.67
N LYS A 13 -8.85 3.93 10.60
CA LYS A 13 -10.05 4.60 10.06
C LYS A 13 -10.49 5.81 10.89
N LYS A 14 -10.00 5.94 12.14
CA LYS A 14 -10.19 7.15 12.95
C LYS A 14 -9.64 8.41 12.26
N ILE A 15 -8.69 8.27 11.33
CA ILE A 15 -8.16 9.38 10.54
C ILE A 15 -9.24 10.09 9.73
N LEU A 16 -10.33 9.39 9.36
CA LEU A 16 -11.44 9.94 8.59
C LEU A 16 -12.28 10.95 9.38
N ASN A 17 -12.07 11.03 10.70
CA ASN A 17 -12.71 12.01 11.59
C ASN A 17 -11.79 13.21 11.88
N LEU A 18 -10.57 13.23 11.33
CA LEU A 18 -9.62 14.34 11.45
C LEU A 18 -9.57 15.14 10.15
N GLU A 19 -8.69 16.14 10.07
CA GLU A 19 -8.56 16.95 8.85
C GLU A 19 -7.61 16.31 7.82
N ALA A 20 -7.62 16.87 6.62
CA ALA A 20 -6.85 16.36 5.48
C ALA A 20 -5.32 16.39 5.73
N ASN A 21 -4.82 17.37 6.49
CA ASN A 21 -3.39 17.47 6.81
C ASN A 21 -2.94 16.29 7.67
N GLU A 22 -3.70 15.96 8.72
CA GLU A 22 -3.48 14.81 9.59
C GLU A 22 -3.49 13.52 8.78
N ALA A 23 -4.47 13.35 7.89
CA ALA A 23 -4.55 12.18 7.01
C ALA A 23 -3.31 12.04 6.11
N TYR A 24 -2.84 13.16 5.58
CA TYR A 24 -1.65 13.21 4.74
C TYR A 24 -0.38 12.89 5.53
N PHE A 25 -0.17 13.53 6.69
CA PHE A 25 1.00 13.26 7.53
C PHE A 25 1.01 11.84 8.09
N TYR A 26 -0.13 11.34 8.56
CA TYR A 26 -0.27 9.95 8.99
C TYR A 26 0.20 9.01 7.88
N SER A 27 -0.26 9.22 6.64
CA SER A 27 0.07 8.37 5.50
C SER A 27 1.57 8.37 5.20
N ILE A 28 2.20 9.56 5.22
CA ILE A 28 3.65 9.71 5.00
C ILE A 28 4.45 9.01 6.11
N LEU A 29 4.11 9.27 7.37
CA LEU A 29 4.82 8.70 8.52
C LEU A 29 4.64 7.18 8.57
N SER A 30 3.46 6.68 8.25
CA SER A 30 3.17 5.25 8.21
C SER A 30 3.92 4.53 7.09
N LYS A 31 4.09 5.17 5.93
CA LYS A 31 4.96 4.66 4.87
C LYS A 31 6.42 4.61 5.32
N SER A 32 6.89 5.64 6.00
CA SER A 32 8.29 5.77 6.42
C SER A 32 8.67 4.86 7.59
N SER A 33 7.70 4.43 8.41
CA SER A 33 7.90 3.60 9.60
C SER A 33 7.80 2.09 9.35
N LEU A 34 7.64 1.64 8.10
CA LEU A 34 7.45 0.22 7.75
C LEU A 34 8.62 -0.71 8.17
N LEU A 35 9.80 -0.18 8.53
CA LEU A 35 10.98 -0.98 8.89
C LEU A 35 11.14 -1.20 10.41
N ASP A 36 11.06 -0.14 11.21
CA ASP A 36 11.40 -0.15 12.63
C ASP A 36 10.33 0.53 13.52
N GLY A 37 9.18 0.90 12.93
CA GLY A 37 8.10 1.60 13.62
C GLY A 37 8.38 3.08 13.91
N GLY A 38 9.56 3.59 13.51
CA GLY A 38 9.97 4.98 13.63
C GLY A 38 10.03 5.67 12.27
N ALA A 39 9.64 6.93 12.20
CA ALA A 39 9.78 7.76 11.01
C ALA A 39 10.55 9.03 11.36
N MET A 40 11.67 9.29 10.67
CA MET A 40 12.35 10.58 10.77
C MET A 40 11.48 11.66 10.13
N VAL A 41 11.35 12.80 10.81
CA VAL A 41 10.50 13.92 10.41
C VAL A 41 11.32 15.20 10.32
N HIS A 42 11.06 15.95 9.26
CA HIS A 42 11.66 17.26 9.02
C HIS A 42 10.54 18.22 8.58
N LEU A 43 10.23 19.23 9.40
CA LEU A 43 9.11 20.15 9.12
C LEU A 43 9.23 20.86 7.76
N PRO A 44 10.41 21.37 7.34
CA PRO A 44 10.57 21.95 6.01
C PRO A 44 10.23 20.99 4.87
N GLN A 45 10.58 19.70 5.00
CA GLN A 45 10.27 18.71 3.98
C GLN A 45 8.77 18.41 3.93
N LEU A 46 8.09 18.36 5.08
CA LEU A 46 6.63 18.23 5.10
C LEU A 46 5.92 19.44 4.47
N ALA A 47 6.45 20.65 4.69
CA ALA A 47 5.94 21.87 4.06
C ALA A 47 6.10 21.81 2.52
N GLU A 48 7.27 21.39 2.03
CA GLU A 48 7.53 21.18 0.61
C GLU A 48 6.59 20.13 0.00
N MET A 49 6.38 19.01 0.68
CA MET A 49 5.46 17.96 0.24
C MET A 49 3.99 18.42 0.19
N LEU A 50 3.62 19.42 0.99
CA LEU A 50 2.31 20.08 0.94
C LEU A 50 2.24 21.20 -0.11
N GLY A 51 3.36 21.55 -0.75
CA GLY A 51 3.43 22.68 -1.68
C GLY A 51 3.30 24.04 -1.00
N VAL A 52 3.58 24.14 0.30
CA VAL A 52 3.52 25.40 1.05
C VAL A 52 4.92 25.93 1.36
N SER A 53 5.06 27.25 1.45
CA SER A 53 6.35 27.85 1.81
C SER A 53 6.78 27.45 3.23
N ASN A 54 8.09 27.30 3.45
CA ASN A 54 8.67 26.97 4.75
C ASN A 54 8.71 28.18 5.73
N ARG A 55 7.61 28.93 5.80
CA ARG A 55 7.42 30.04 6.75
C ARG A 55 7.03 29.52 8.12
N THR A 56 7.32 30.28 9.17
CA THR A 56 7.03 29.92 10.56
C THR A 56 5.55 29.56 10.77
N GLU A 57 4.62 30.35 10.24
CA GLU A 57 3.18 30.05 10.32
C GLU A 57 2.81 28.67 9.76
N ASN A 58 3.36 28.29 8.60
CA ASN A 58 3.09 26.98 8.00
C ASN A 58 3.71 25.86 8.83
N ARG A 59 4.92 26.06 9.36
CA ARG A 59 5.56 25.08 10.27
C ARG A 59 4.74 24.89 11.53
N ASP A 60 4.16 25.95 12.09
CA ASP A 60 3.34 25.86 13.29
C ASP A 60 2.01 25.15 13.02
N LYS A 61 1.40 25.35 11.85
CA LYS A 61 0.24 24.54 11.40
C LYS A 61 0.59 23.05 11.26
N ILE A 62 1.77 22.73 10.70
CA ILE A 62 2.25 21.34 10.61
C ILE A 62 2.45 20.74 12.01
N LYS A 63 3.12 21.47 12.92
CA LYS A 63 3.29 21.03 14.32
C LYS A 63 1.95 20.77 15.00
N GLN A 64 0.97 21.65 14.80
CA GLN A 64 -0.35 21.48 15.37
C GLN A 64 -1.04 20.22 14.84
N SER A 65 -0.96 19.97 13.53
CA SER A 65 -1.52 18.75 12.93
C SER A 65 -0.83 17.49 13.48
N LEU A 66 0.49 17.53 13.67
CA LEU A 66 1.24 16.43 14.29
C LEU A 66 0.85 16.24 15.77
N ALA A 67 0.71 17.32 16.55
CA ALA A 67 0.23 17.26 17.93
C ALA A 67 -1.20 16.68 18.02
N ASN A 68 -2.05 16.95 17.03
CA ASN A 68 -3.37 16.34 16.90
C ASN A 68 -3.26 14.82 16.68
N LEU A 69 -2.27 14.33 15.92
CA LEU A 69 -2.03 12.90 15.73
C LEU A 69 -1.57 12.21 17.03
N GLU A 70 -0.77 12.88 17.87
CA GLU A 70 -0.42 12.39 19.21
C GLU A 70 -1.67 12.24 20.07
N SER A 71 -2.48 13.30 20.15
CA SER A 71 -3.67 13.33 21.02
C SER A 71 -4.78 12.36 20.58
N ASN A 72 -5.01 12.22 19.26
CA ASN A 72 -6.14 11.44 18.73
C ASN A 72 -5.79 10.01 18.34
N LEU A 73 -4.54 9.76 17.97
CA LEU A 73 -4.12 8.48 17.37
C LEU A 73 -2.95 7.82 18.10
N GLY A 74 -2.36 8.46 19.11
CA GLY A 74 -1.30 7.86 19.93
C GLY A 74 0.07 7.87 19.26
N PHE A 75 0.32 8.85 18.38
CA PHE A 75 1.69 9.13 17.93
C PHE A 75 2.55 9.58 19.11
N GLU A 76 3.83 9.22 19.07
CA GLU A 76 4.79 9.68 20.06
C GLU A 76 6.00 10.28 19.33
N TYR A 77 6.53 11.39 19.86
CA TYR A 77 7.61 12.14 19.23
C TYR A 77 8.88 12.12 20.07
N TYR A 78 10.03 12.00 19.41
CA TYR A 78 11.32 11.77 20.04
C TYR A 78 12.43 12.59 19.37
N THR A 79 13.42 13.00 20.15
CA THR A 79 14.61 13.72 19.63
C THR A 79 15.69 12.78 19.10
N ASP A 80 15.62 11.49 19.44
CA ASP A 80 16.64 10.50 19.10
C ASP A 80 16.04 9.28 18.39
N PHE A 81 16.87 8.62 17.56
CA PHE A 81 16.48 7.45 16.78
C PHE A 81 16.20 6.20 17.65
N GLN A 82 16.66 6.17 18.90
CA GLN A 82 16.38 5.06 19.82
C GLN A 82 15.02 5.19 20.50
N LEU A 83 14.29 6.29 20.24
CA LEU A 83 12.96 6.56 20.79
C LEU A 83 12.95 6.60 22.33
N LYS A 84 13.98 7.19 22.95
CA LYS A 84 14.12 7.25 24.42
C LYS A 84 13.79 8.64 24.99
N LYS A 85 14.10 9.70 24.26
CA LYS A 85 13.94 11.09 24.71
C LYS A 85 12.73 11.72 24.04
N ARG A 86 11.59 11.69 24.75
CA ARG A 86 10.35 12.32 24.28
C ARG A 86 10.54 13.80 23.99
N LEU A 87 9.81 14.28 23.00
CA LEU A 87 9.84 15.63 22.49
C LEU A 87 8.44 16.25 22.64
N ASN A 88 8.37 17.47 23.19
CA ASN A 88 7.20 18.32 23.01
C ASN A 88 7.28 19.04 21.65
N LEU A 89 6.39 18.70 20.71
CA LEU A 89 6.40 19.26 19.36
C LEU A 89 6.24 20.78 19.32
N LEU A 90 5.48 21.35 20.26
CA LEU A 90 5.19 22.78 20.27
C LEU A 90 6.45 23.61 20.61
N GLU A 91 7.39 23.02 21.35
CA GLU A 91 8.66 23.64 21.74
C GLU A 91 9.78 23.43 20.70
N LEU A 92 9.53 22.63 19.65
CA LEU A 92 10.53 22.28 18.65
C LEU A 92 10.95 23.50 17.83
N LYS A 93 12.27 23.72 17.70
CA LYS A 93 12.83 24.72 16.78
C LYS A 93 12.62 24.26 15.33
N GLY A 94 12.18 25.17 14.47
CA GLY A 94 11.60 24.84 13.17
C GLY A 94 12.51 24.23 12.08
N THR A 95 13.76 23.87 12.38
CA THR A 95 14.72 23.24 11.45
C THR A 95 15.31 21.94 11.99
N GLN A 96 14.92 21.50 13.18
CA GLN A 96 15.43 20.28 13.78
C GLN A 96 14.72 19.05 13.21
N TYR A 97 15.50 17.98 12.99
CA TYR A 97 14.95 16.65 12.75
C TYR A 97 14.47 16.05 14.07
N PHE A 98 13.42 15.25 14.00
CA PHE A 98 12.91 14.45 15.11
C PHE A 98 12.38 13.11 14.58
N TYR A 99 11.96 12.23 15.47
CA TYR A 99 11.45 10.92 15.14
C TYR A 99 10.01 10.80 15.64
N ALA A 100 9.14 10.27 14.79
CA ALA A 100 7.76 9.93 15.12
C ALA A 100 7.62 8.41 15.22
N LYS A 101 7.20 7.91 16.36
CA LYS A 101 6.81 6.50 16.52
C LYS A 101 5.37 6.36 16.06
N VAL A 102 5.17 5.57 15.01
CA VAL A 102 3.84 5.32 14.46
C VAL A 102 3.19 4.17 15.23
N PRO A 103 1.99 4.36 15.78
CA PRO A 103 1.31 3.31 16.52
C PRO A 103 0.94 2.14 15.60
N SER A 104 1.14 0.90 16.08
CA SER A 104 0.68 -0.29 15.36
C SER A 104 -0.86 -0.30 15.33
N VAL A 105 -1.44 -0.49 14.14
CA VAL A 105 -2.89 -0.55 13.98
C VAL A 105 -3.34 -2.00 13.95
N ILE A 106 -4.01 -2.44 15.02
CA ILE A 106 -4.42 -3.84 15.17
C ILE A 106 -5.79 -4.08 14.52
N ASP A 107 -6.73 -3.14 14.70
CA ASP A 107 -8.11 -3.25 14.24
C ASP A 107 -8.63 -1.95 13.59
N ASN A 108 -9.69 -2.08 12.78
CA ASN A 108 -10.40 -0.96 12.14
C ASN A 108 -9.48 -0.02 11.33
N PHE A 109 -8.66 -0.62 10.46
CA PHE A 109 -7.81 0.11 9.52
C PHE A 109 -8.32 0.00 8.09
N LEU A 110 -7.90 0.94 7.26
CA LEU A 110 -7.94 0.84 5.81
C LEU A 110 -6.55 0.44 5.30
N LYS A 111 -6.53 -0.31 4.20
CA LYS A 111 -5.30 -0.65 3.48
C LYS A 111 -5.13 0.30 2.31
N MET A 112 -3.98 0.95 2.23
CA MET A 112 -3.57 1.70 1.04
C MET A 112 -2.36 1.00 0.42
N SER A 113 -2.43 0.65 -0.86
CA SER A 113 -1.28 0.08 -1.55
C SER A 113 -0.16 1.11 -1.64
N LEU A 114 1.10 0.68 -1.58
CA LEU A 114 2.22 1.61 -1.81
C LEU A 114 2.17 2.27 -3.20
N GLY A 115 1.63 1.56 -4.20
CA GLY A 115 1.42 2.11 -5.54
C GLY A 115 0.47 3.32 -5.53
N ASP A 116 -0.65 3.22 -4.81
CA ASP A 116 -1.61 4.32 -4.70
C ASP A 116 -1.06 5.48 -3.86
N PHE A 117 -0.36 5.18 -2.77
CA PHE A 117 0.33 6.20 -1.98
C PHE A 117 1.31 7.00 -2.83
N ASN A 118 2.17 6.33 -3.61
CA ASN A 118 3.15 6.99 -4.45
C ASN A 118 2.45 7.88 -5.49
N LYS A 119 1.40 7.41 -6.15
CA LYS A 119 0.60 8.24 -7.06
C LYS A 119 0.06 9.49 -6.35
N LEU A 120 -0.48 9.35 -5.13
CA LEU A 120 -1.06 10.44 -4.34
C LEU A 120 -0.03 11.42 -3.75
N VAL A 121 1.24 11.05 -3.64
CA VAL A 121 2.29 11.98 -3.18
C VAL A 121 2.96 12.70 -4.36
N TYR A 122 3.13 11.99 -5.49
CA TYR A 122 3.95 12.45 -6.62
C TYR A 122 3.17 13.01 -7.81
N PHE A 123 1.83 13.02 -7.81
CA PHE A 123 1.08 13.61 -8.91
C PHE A 123 1.24 15.14 -8.98
N GLU A 124 1.30 15.67 -10.21
CA GLU A 124 1.71 17.05 -10.53
C GLU A 124 0.56 18.08 -10.51
N GLU A 125 -0.62 17.70 -10.04
CA GLU A 125 -1.76 18.62 -9.98
C GLU A 125 -1.49 19.76 -8.98
N LYS A 126 -1.95 20.96 -9.33
CA LYS A 126 -1.78 22.17 -8.48
C LYS A 126 -2.67 22.12 -7.24
N GLU A 127 -3.69 21.28 -7.26
CA GLU A 127 -4.64 21.06 -6.19
C GLU A 127 -3.96 20.54 -4.91
N CYS A 128 -4.62 20.77 -3.78
CA CYS A 128 -4.18 20.32 -2.46
C CYS A 128 -4.12 18.79 -2.38
N LYS A 129 -2.92 18.21 -2.52
CA LYS A 129 -2.64 16.77 -2.45
C LYS A 129 -3.25 16.10 -1.23
N GLN A 130 -3.19 16.77 -0.09
CA GLN A 130 -3.78 16.33 1.17
C GLN A 130 -5.29 16.12 1.07
N MET A 131 -6.01 17.02 0.37
CA MET A 131 -7.46 16.94 0.23
C MET A 131 -7.87 15.78 -0.70
N ILE A 132 -7.13 15.61 -1.79
CA ILE A 132 -7.35 14.52 -2.75
C ILE A 132 -7.07 13.17 -2.09
N MET A 133 -5.97 13.06 -1.33
CA MET A 133 -5.66 11.88 -0.52
C MET A 133 -6.77 11.62 0.49
N PHE A 134 -7.28 12.64 1.17
CA PHE A 134 -8.35 12.46 2.15
C PHE A 134 -9.65 11.92 1.52
N GLN A 135 -10.06 12.44 0.38
CA GLN A 135 -11.21 11.91 -0.36
C GLN A 135 -10.96 10.47 -0.85
N TYR A 136 -9.76 10.15 -1.33
CA TYR A 136 -9.39 8.78 -1.68
C TYR A 136 -9.52 7.84 -0.48
N LEU A 137 -8.95 8.21 0.66
CA LEU A 137 -9.01 7.42 1.89
C LEU A 137 -10.44 7.20 2.36
N TYR A 138 -11.32 8.19 2.21
CA TYR A 138 -12.73 8.04 2.51
C TYR A 138 -13.42 7.03 1.58
N ILE A 139 -13.26 7.20 0.26
CA ILE A 139 -13.87 6.30 -0.75
C ILE A 139 -13.40 4.86 -0.54
N VAL A 140 -12.08 4.68 -0.39
CA VAL A 140 -11.47 3.36 -0.24
C VAL A 140 -11.70 2.78 1.15
N GLY A 141 -11.77 3.62 2.19
CA GLY A 141 -12.10 3.19 3.56
C GLY A 141 -13.50 2.59 3.68
N MET A 142 -14.39 2.89 2.74
CA MET A 142 -15.74 2.32 2.63
C MET A 142 -15.80 1.03 1.81
N VAL A 143 -14.70 0.60 1.18
CA VAL A 143 -14.61 -0.69 0.50
C VAL A 143 -14.58 -1.82 1.53
N ASN A 144 -15.38 -2.86 1.29
CA ASN A 144 -15.36 -4.05 2.14
C ASN A 144 -14.15 -4.94 1.78
N GLU A 145 -13.21 -5.07 2.72
CA GLU A 145 -11.99 -5.87 2.57
C GLU A 145 -12.17 -7.36 2.93
N SER A 146 -13.34 -7.78 3.41
CA SER A 146 -13.56 -9.12 3.99
C SER A 146 -13.48 -10.30 3.00
N GLY A 147 -13.13 -10.05 1.73
CA GLY A 147 -12.86 -11.05 0.68
C GLY A 147 -14.07 -11.88 0.22
N LYS A 148 -15.17 -11.88 0.98
CA LYS A 148 -16.41 -12.60 0.68
C LYS A 148 -17.40 -11.77 -0.14
N GLU A 149 -17.21 -10.46 -0.18
CA GLU A 149 -18.06 -9.50 -0.89
C GLU A 149 -17.27 -8.82 -2.01
N ARG A 150 -17.99 -8.29 -3.00
CA ARG A 150 -17.43 -7.42 -4.04
C ARG A 150 -16.82 -6.18 -3.37
N LYS A 151 -15.64 -5.75 -3.84
CA LYS A 151 -14.90 -4.60 -3.31
C LYS A 151 -15.44 -3.28 -3.85
N ILE A 152 -16.73 -3.04 -3.58
CA ILE A 152 -17.46 -1.86 -4.02
C ILE A 152 -17.69 -0.95 -2.81
N SER A 153 -17.54 0.34 -3.06
CA SER A 153 -17.83 1.43 -2.14
C SER A 153 -19.08 2.17 -2.62
N TYR A 154 -19.99 2.43 -1.68
CA TYR A 154 -21.33 2.98 -1.94
C TYR A 154 -21.60 4.41 -1.42
N PRO A 155 -20.61 5.27 -1.10
CA PRO A 155 -20.91 6.60 -0.62
C PRO A 155 -21.56 7.42 -1.74
N THR A 156 -22.50 8.30 -1.37
CA THR A 156 -23.03 9.31 -2.29
C THR A 156 -22.07 10.50 -2.36
N VAL A 157 -22.20 11.34 -3.39
CA VAL A 157 -21.41 12.59 -3.47
C VAL A 157 -21.69 13.48 -2.26
N GLU A 158 -22.94 13.53 -1.82
CA GLU A 158 -23.38 14.26 -0.63
C GLU A 158 -22.79 13.64 0.66
N GLY A 159 -22.67 12.31 0.71
CA GLY A 159 -22.04 11.60 1.83
C GLY A 159 -20.54 11.87 1.92
N ILE A 160 -19.84 11.90 0.78
CA ILE A 160 -18.43 12.30 0.71
C ILE A 160 -18.29 13.75 1.16
N ALA A 161 -19.09 14.66 0.59
CA ALA A 161 -19.08 16.08 0.92
C ALA A 161 -19.28 16.34 2.43
N ALA A 162 -20.27 15.67 3.03
CA ALA A 162 -20.55 15.79 4.46
C ALA A 162 -19.41 15.26 5.34
N ALA A 163 -18.81 14.13 4.95
CA ALA A 163 -17.76 13.51 5.74
C ALA A 163 -16.40 14.20 5.61
N THR A 164 -16.08 14.73 4.43
CA THR A 164 -14.80 15.41 4.19
C THR A 164 -14.87 16.92 4.44
N GLY A 165 -16.08 17.48 4.63
CA GLY A 165 -16.30 18.92 4.71
C GLY A 165 -16.15 19.66 3.38
N PHE A 166 -16.16 18.95 2.25
CA PHE A 166 -15.98 19.54 0.92
C PHE A 166 -17.32 19.94 0.31
N ASP A 167 -17.32 20.97 -0.53
CA ASP A 167 -18.48 21.25 -1.35
C ASP A 167 -18.64 20.21 -2.48
N ARG A 168 -19.87 20.10 -3.00
CA ARG A 168 -20.22 19.13 -4.04
C ARG A 168 -19.35 19.25 -5.30
N LYS A 169 -19.00 20.46 -5.73
CA LYS A 169 -18.18 20.68 -6.94
C LYS A 169 -16.75 20.19 -6.70
N THR A 170 -16.21 20.45 -5.51
CA THR A 170 -14.90 19.95 -5.11
C THR A 170 -14.85 18.43 -5.10
N VAL A 171 -15.89 17.76 -4.58
CA VAL A 171 -15.97 16.28 -4.62
C VAL A 171 -15.94 15.74 -6.05
N PHE A 172 -16.70 16.33 -6.98
CA PHE A 172 -16.67 15.92 -8.38
C PHE A 172 -15.30 16.10 -9.03
N ARG A 173 -14.70 17.29 -8.88
CA ARG A 173 -13.36 17.57 -9.40
C ARG A 173 -12.32 16.58 -8.86
N TYR A 174 -12.35 16.27 -7.57
CA TYR A 174 -11.42 15.30 -6.99
C TYR A 174 -11.71 13.86 -7.45
N ASN A 175 -12.97 13.48 -7.67
CA ASN A 175 -13.29 12.19 -8.30
C ASN A 175 -12.68 12.09 -9.71
N GLU A 176 -12.76 13.15 -10.52
CA GLU A 176 -12.16 13.19 -11.86
C GLU A 176 -10.64 13.01 -11.81
N ILE A 177 -9.96 13.69 -10.88
CA ILE A 177 -8.52 13.53 -10.66
C ILE A 177 -8.19 12.09 -10.24
N LEU A 178 -8.91 11.54 -9.26
CA LEU A 178 -8.67 10.17 -8.79
C LEU A 178 -8.89 9.12 -9.88
N VAL A 179 -9.85 9.35 -10.80
CA VAL A 179 -10.06 8.49 -11.97
C VAL A 179 -8.93 8.68 -12.99
N LYS A 180 -8.54 9.92 -13.31
CA LYS A 180 -7.46 10.26 -14.25
C LYS A 180 -6.15 9.55 -13.89
N TYR A 181 -5.83 9.46 -12.60
CA TYR A 181 -4.61 8.82 -12.10
C TYR A 181 -4.75 7.33 -11.78
N ASN A 182 -5.85 6.69 -12.19
CA ASN A 182 -6.11 5.27 -11.97
C ASN A 182 -5.97 4.91 -10.47
N LEU A 183 -6.53 5.73 -9.59
CA LEU A 183 -6.60 5.49 -8.13
C LEU A 183 -7.94 4.86 -7.77
N ILE A 184 -9.02 5.40 -8.33
CA ILE A 184 -10.38 4.86 -8.18
C ILE A 184 -10.97 4.57 -9.55
N TYR A 185 -11.91 3.62 -9.59
CA TYR A 185 -12.85 3.48 -10.69
C TYR A 185 -14.25 3.89 -10.22
N MET A 186 -14.97 4.62 -11.06
CA MET A 186 -16.31 5.14 -10.77
C MET A 186 -17.23 4.89 -11.96
N ASP A 187 -18.44 4.39 -11.70
CA ASP A 187 -19.52 4.30 -12.68
C ASP A 187 -20.87 4.65 -12.02
N THR A 188 -21.81 5.11 -12.83
CA THR A 188 -23.13 5.58 -12.38
C THR A 188 -24.19 4.56 -12.70
N VAL A 189 -24.92 4.09 -11.69
CA VAL A 189 -26.08 3.20 -11.84
C VAL A 189 -27.36 3.94 -11.55
N THR A 190 -28.38 3.73 -12.38
CA THR A 190 -29.74 4.20 -12.10
C THR A 190 -30.53 3.07 -11.45
N ILE A 191 -30.96 3.28 -10.20
CA ILE A 191 -31.79 2.33 -9.45
C ILE A 191 -33.04 3.09 -9.00
N LYS A 192 -34.22 2.62 -9.41
CA LYS A 192 -35.51 3.27 -9.06
C LYS A 192 -35.50 4.78 -9.39
N ASP A 193 -35.08 5.12 -10.61
CA ASP A 193 -35.00 6.50 -11.15
C ASP A 193 -34.04 7.44 -10.41
N LYS A 194 -33.17 6.91 -9.53
CA LYS A 194 -32.10 7.67 -8.88
C LYS A 194 -30.74 7.20 -9.36
N SER A 195 -29.92 8.15 -9.79
CA SER A 195 -28.54 7.92 -10.18
C SER A 195 -27.65 7.83 -8.94
N HIS A 196 -26.88 6.76 -8.85
CA HIS A 196 -25.96 6.51 -7.76
C HIS A 196 -24.57 6.18 -8.32
N ASN A 197 -23.56 6.88 -7.84
CA ASN A 197 -22.17 6.52 -8.16
C ASN A 197 -21.77 5.29 -7.35
N LYS A 198 -21.01 4.41 -7.97
CA LYS A 198 -20.37 3.25 -7.35
C LYS A 198 -18.88 3.34 -7.57
N TYR A 199 -18.14 3.08 -6.52
CA TYR A 199 -16.69 3.29 -6.48
C TYR A 199 -15.97 1.99 -6.17
N SER A 200 -14.74 1.88 -6.63
CA SER A 200 -13.78 0.83 -6.22
C SER A 200 -12.37 1.37 -6.34
N ARG A 201 -11.38 0.65 -5.80
CA ARG A 201 -9.99 0.88 -6.23
C ARG A 201 -9.85 0.54 -7.70
N TRP A 202 -8.92 1.18 -8.37
CA TRP A 202 -8.65 0.87 -9.77
C TRP A 202 -8.30 -0.60 -10.03
N SER A 203 -7.59 -1.22 -9.09
CA SER A 203 -7.23 -2.65 -9.14
C SER A 203 -8.43 -3.60 -9.02
N ASP A 204 -9.56 -3.11 -8.50
CA ASP A 204 -10.76 -3.89 -8.22
C ASP A 204 -11.95 -3.44 -9.10
N LYS A 205 -11.69 -2.70 -10.19
CA LYS A 205 -12.72 -2.07 -11.04
C LYS A 205 -13.72 -3.06 -11.64
N GLU A 206 -13.29 -4.31 -11.86
CA GLU A 206 -14.12 -5.39 -12.39
C GLU A 206 -15.35 -5.63 -11.50
N ASP A 207 -15.23 -5.45 -10.19
CA ASP A 207 -16.36 -5.61 -9.26
C ASP A 207 -17.47 -4.58 -9.53
N VAL A 208 -17.10 -3.32 -9.82
CA VAL A 208 -18.08 -2.28 -10.16
C VAL A 208 -18.66 -2.52 -11.54
N ILE A 209 -17.85 -2.88 -12.54
CA ILE A 209 -18.32 -3.17 -13.91
C ILE A 209 -19.37 -4.29 -13.89
N GLU A 210 -19.11 -5.37 -13.16
CA GLU A 210 -20.05 -6.48 -13.01
C GLU A 210 -21.32 -6.09 -12.25
N ALA A 211 -21.19 -5.30 -11.19
CA ALA A 211 -22.34 -4.80 -10.43
C ALA A 211 -23.23 -3.89 -11.26
N VAL A 212 -22.65 -3.00 -12.07
CA VAL A 212 -23.38 -2.13 -13.00
C VAL A 212 -24.11 -2.97 -14.05
N ALA A 213 -23.46 -3.99 -14.61
CA ALA A 213 -24.10 -4.91 -15.55
C ALA A 213 -25.26 -5.69 -14.90
N GLU A 214 -25.10 -6.16 -13.66
CA GLU A 214 -26.16 -6.85 -12.92
C GLU A 214 -27.38 -5.94 -12.66
N VAL A 215 -27.16 -4.68 -12.30
CA VAL A 215 -28.26 -3.73 -12.07
C VAL A 215 -29.10 -3.51 -13.31
N LYS A 216 -28.47 -3.44 -14.50
CA LYS A 216 -29.19 -3.27 -15.76
C LYS A 216 -30.17 -4.41 -16.04
N ILE A 217 -29.90 -5.61 -15.52
CA ILE A 217 -30.72 -6.80 -15.71
C ILE A 217 -31.72 -6.99 -14.56
N THR A 218 -31.27 -6.80 -13.32
CA THR A 218 -32.01 -7.22 -12.12
C THR A 218 -32.59 -6.08 -11.30
N GLY A 219 -32.15 -4.84 -11.53
CA GLY A 219 -32.51 -3.67 -10.73
C GLY A 219 -31.85 -3.59 -9.35
N TYR A 220 -30.93 -4.50 -9.00
CA TYR A 220 -30.20 -4.49 -7.72
C TYR A 220 -28.72 -4.91 -7.86
N ILE A 221 -27.88 -4.57 -6.89
CA ILE A 221 -26.48 -5.01 -6.80
C ILE A 221 -26.37 -6.13 -5.77
N SER A 222 -25.88 -7.31 -6.17
CA SER A 222 -25.55 -8.38 -5.22
C SER A 222 -24.23 -8.08 -4.48
N LYS A 223 -24.21 -8.38 -3.17
CA LYS A 223 -23.01 -8.19 -2.33
C LYS A 223 -21.90 -9.19 -2.63
N LYS A 224 -22.28 -10.42 -2.97
CA LYS A 224 -21.35 -11.48 -3.36
C LYS A 224 -21.33 -11.60 -4.87
N ARG A 225 -20.17 -11.86 -5.45
CA ARG A 225 -20.08 -12.25 -6.86
C ARG A 225 -20.90 -13.53 -7.00
N LYS A 226 -21.96 -13.50 -7.82
CA LYS A 226 -22.60 -14.73 -8.26
C LYS A 226 -21.53 -15.48 -9.04
N THR A 227 -21.08 -16.63 -8.53
CA THR A 227 -20.44 -17.63 -9.37
C THR A 227 -21.33 -17.75 -10.59
N GLN A 228 -20.76 -17.61 -11.79
CA GLN A 228 -21.53 -17.82 -13.01
C GLN A 228 -22.34 -19.10 -12.84
N HIS A 229 -23.60 -19.08 -13.26
CA HIS A 229 -24.32 -20.32 -13.49
C HIS A 229 -23.43 -21.21 -14.36
N GLU A 230 -22.84 -22.23 -13.75
CA GLU A 230 -22.73 -23.52 -14.41
C GLU A 230 -24.16 -23.84 -14.87
N GLY A 231 -24.40 -23.66 -16.16
CA GLY A 231 -25.52 -24.30 -16.81
C GLY A 231 -25.31 -25.79 -16.63
N VAL A 232 -25.94 -26.33 -15.59
CA VAL A 232 -26.16 -27.75 -15.41
C VAL A 232 -26.89 -28.26 -16.65
N VAL A 233 -26.15 -28.90 -17.54
CA VAL A 233 -26.71 -29.98 -18.37
C VAL A 233 -26.49 -31.25 -17.55
N GLU A 234 -27.45 -31.57 -16.69
CA GLU A 234 -27.44 -32.83 -15.95
C GLU A 234 -27.90 -33.97 -16.87
N THR A 235 -26.92 -34.82 -17.15
CA THR A 235 -26.99 -36.30 -17.25
C THR A 235 -27.80 -36.95 -18.38
N THR A 236 -27.06 -37.69 -19.21
CA THR A 236 -27.24 -39.15 -19.27
C THR A 236 -25.97 -39.85 -19.75
N ASN A 237 -25.44 -40.74 -18.90
CA ASN A 237 -24.31 -41.60 -19.19
C ASN A 237 -24.59 -42.52 -20.39
N LYS A 238 -23.65 -42.63 -21.34
CA LYS A 238 -23.14 -43.93 -21.82
C LYS A 238 -21.86 -43.75 -22.63
N VAL A 239 -20.83 -44.44 -22.14
CA VAL A 239 -19.68 -45.06 -22.81
C VAL A 239 -19.71 -44.99 -24.34
N VAL A 240 -18.60 -44.59 -24.97
CA VAL A 240 -17.87 -45.42 -25.95
C VAL A 240 -16.55 -44.73 -26.35
N ALA A 241 -15.57 -45.61 -26.48
CA ALA A 241 -14.18 -45.44 -26.86
C ALA A 241 -13.88 -44.47 -28.02
N LYS A 242 -12.62 -44.02 -28.00
CA LYS A 242 -11.76 -43.65 -29.13
C LYS A 242 -12.42 -43.79 -30.50
N SER A 243 -12.58 -42.68 -31.21
CA SER A 243 -12.48 -42.68 -32.67
C SER A 243 -11.52 -41.59 -33.12
N THR A 244 -10.62 -42.03 -34.00
CA THR A 244 -9.60 -41.28 -34.69
C THR A 244 -10.20 -40.46 -35.84
N THR A 245 -9.56 -39.31 -36.11
CA THR A 245 -9.55 -38.51 -37.37
C THR A 245 -10.84 -37.75 -37.77
N PRO A 246 -10.79 -36.62 -38.54
CA PRO A 246 -9.66 -36.01 -39.26
C PRO A 246 -9.46 -34.47 -39.06
N LYS A 247 -8.31 -33.98 -39.54
CA LYS A 247 -8.00 -32.55 -39.76
C LYS A 247 -9.15 -31.84 -40.48
N ASN A 248 -9.56 -30.68 -39.97
CA ASN A 248 -10.20 -29.67 -40.82
C ASN A 248 -9.78 -28.27 -40.37
N ASP A 249 -8.98 -27.63 -41.21
CA ASP A 249 -8.47 -26.27 -41.08
C ASP A 249 -9.63 -25.29 -41.25
N ASN A 250 -10.11 -24.69 -40.15
CA ASN A 250 -10.76 -23.37 -40.12
C ASN A 250 -11.13 -23.00 -38.66
N THR A 251 -10.13 -22.64 -37.87
CA THR A 251 -10.34 -22.06 -36.53
C THR A 251 -10.19 -20.54 -36.58
N GLY A 252 -11.21 -19.84 -36.08
CA GLY A 252 -11.08 -18.43 -35.69
C GLY A 252 -10.07 -18.27 -34.56
N LEU A 253 -9.49 -17.08 -34.43
CA LEU A 253 -8.59 -16.76 -33.32
C LEU A 253 -9.36 -16.73 -32.00
N ASP A 254 -8.63 -16.84 -30.89
CA ASP A 254 -9.20 -16.65 -29.55
C ASP A 254 -9.87 -15.26 -29.46
N PRO A 255 -11.14 -15.16 -29.00
CA PRO A 255 -11.87 -13.89 -28.89
C PRO A 255 -11.14 -12.81 -28.07
N SER A 256 -10.30 -13.22 -27.12
CA SER A 256 -9.49 -12.33 -26.28
C SER A 256 -8.34 -11.68 -27.06
N ILE A 257 -7.78 -12.40 -28.04
CA ILE A 257 -6.76 -11.88 -28.96
C ILE A 257 -7.40 -10.90 -29.92
N ASP A 258 -8.59 -11.22 -30.46
CA ASP A 258 -9.34 -10.30 -31.32
C ASP A 258 -9.63 -8.97 -30.63
N LYS A 259 -10.00 -9.01 -29.34
CA LYS A 259 -10.20 -7.81 -28.51
C LYS A 259 -8.91 -7.01 -28.31
N ALA A 260 -7.76 -7.67 -28.18
CA ALA A 260 -6.47 -7.02 -28.05
C ALA A 260 -5.99 -6.36 -29.36
N LEU A 261 -6.41 -6.90 -30.51
CA LEU A 261 -6.01 -6.43 -31.85
C LEU A 261 -6.81 -5.24 -32.37
N VAL A 262 -7.87 -4.80 -31.69
CA VAL A 262 -8.78 -3.73 -32.16
C VAL A 262 -8.04 -2.47 -32.61
N GLY A 263 -6.99 -2.04 -31.90
CA GLY A 263 -6.18 -0.87 -32.26
C GLY A 263 -5.48 -1.04 -33.61
N PHE A 264 -4.87 -2.20 -33.84
CA PHE A 264 -4.19 -2.53 -35.08
C PHE A 264 -5.15 -2.76 -36.25
N VAL A 265 -6.30 -3.39 -36.01
CA VAL A 265 -7.33 -3.61 -37.04
C VAL A 265 -7.88 -2.28 -37.53
N LYS A 266 -8.18 -1.34 -36.62
CA LYS A 266 -8.57 0.03 -36.99
C LYS A 266 -7.49 0.77 -37.78
N ALA A 267 -6.22 0.51 -37.49
CA ALA A 267 -5.07 1.06 -38.19
C ALA A 267 -4.69 0.29 -39.48
N GLY A 268 -5.58 -0.55 -40.01
CA GLY A 268 -5.41 -1.22 -41.30
C GLY A 268 -4.74 -2.59 -41.26
N LEU A 269 -4.63 -3.24 -40.09
CA LEU A 269 -4.15 -4.63 -40.00
C LEU A 269 -5.17 -5.59 -40.64
N ALA A 270 -4.83 -6.09 -41.82
CA ALA A 270 -5.62 -7.11 -42.49
C ALA A 270 -5.37 -8.51 -41.91
N MET A 271 -6.44 -9.22 -41.58
CA MET A 271 -6.40 -10.59 -41.03
C MET A 271 -6.27 -11.66 -42.13
N HIS A 272 -5.33 -11.45 -43.05
CA HIS A 272 -5.02 -12.43 -44.09
C HIS A 272 -4.21 -13.61 -43.50
N LYS A 273 -4.05 -14.68 -44.30
CA LYS A 273 -3.41 -15.94 -43.88
C LYS A 273 -2.03 -15.73 -43.23
N GLY A 274 -1.24 -14.78 -43.71
CA GLY A 274 0.09 -14.46 -43.18
C GLY A 274 0.05 -13.86 -41.76
N THR A 275 -0.83 -12.89 -41.51
CA THR A 275 -1.02 -12.28 -40.18
C THR A 275 -1.52 -13.33 -39.19
N LYS A 276 -2.50 -14.15 -39.58
CA LYS A 276 -3.02 -15.24 -38.74
C LYS A 276 -1.92 -16.26 -38.39
N SER A 277 -1.09 -16.64 -39.35
CA SER A 277 0.04 -17.54 -39.12
C SER A 277 1.03 -16.99 -38.09
N LYS A 278 1.37 -15.70 -38.18
CA LYS A 278 2.27 -15.06 -37.20
C LYS A 278 1.67 -14.96 -35.81
N ILE A 279 0.36 -14.73 -35.70
CA ILE A 279 -0.34 -14.71 -34.42
C ILE A 279 -0.34 -16.12 -33.82
N ASN A 280 -0.64 -17.15 -34.60
CA ASN A 280 -0.60 -18.54 -34.14
C ASN A 280 0.80 -18.95 -33.70
N GLU A 281 1.83 -18.61 -34.46
CA GLU A 281 3.24 -18.83 -34.07
C GLU A 281 3.57 -18.10 -32.75
N ALA A 282 3.10 -16.86 -32.58
CA ALA A 282 3.29 -16.12 -31.35
C ALA A 282 2.58 -16.77 -30.14
N ILE A 283 1.39 -17.34 -30.34
CA ILE A 283 0.65 -18.12 -29.32
C ILE A 283 1.47 -19.35 -28.93
N GLU A 284 2.03 -20.08 -29.88
CA GLU A 284 2.87 -21.26 -29.61
C GLU A 284 4.14 -20.89 -28.81
N ILE A 285 4.70 -19.70 -29.03
CA ILE A 285 5.91 -19.25 -28.35
C ILE A 285 5.67 -18.94 -26.87
N CYS A 286 4.71 -18.08 -26.55
CA CYS A 286 4.53 -17.54 -25.19
C CYS A 286 3.17 -17.82 -24.55
N GLY A 287 2.25 -18.47 -25.26
CA GLY A 287 0.87 -18.67 -24.81
C GLY A 287 -0.03 -17.45 -25.04
N VAL A 288 -1.34 -17.70 -25.03
CA VAL A 288 -2.37 -16.68 -25.31
C VAL A 288 -2.29 -15.48 -24.36
N GLU A 289 -2.15 -15.73 -23.06
CA GLU A 289 -2.14 -14.67 -22.04
C GLU A 289 -0.96 -13.70 -22.21
N GLN A 290 0.25 -14.23 -22.42
CA GLN A 290 1.45 -13.41 -22.59
C GLN A 290 1.46 -12.70 -23.94
N LEU A 291 0.86 -13.31 -24.96
CA LEU A 291 0.67 -12.67 -26.26
C LEU A 291 -0.24 -11.45 -26.15
N ILE A 292 -1.35 -11.53 -25.41
CA ILE A 292 -2.25 -10.38 -25.20
C ILE A 292 -1.50 -9.20 -24.57
N ILE A 293 -0.63 -9.46 -23.59
CA ILE A 293 0.20 -8.42 -22.99
C ILE A 293 1.17 -7.84 -24.02
N GLY A 294 1.84 -8.71 -24.80
CA GLY A 294 2.73 -8.28 -25.89
C GLY A 294 2.04 -7.43 -26.95
N ILE A 295 0.80 -7.76 -27.33
CA ILE A 295 -0.01 -6.97 -28.28
C ILE A 295 -0.30 -5.57 -27.71
N LYS A 296 -0.70 -5.48 -26.43
CA LYS A 296 -0.96 -4.18 -25.77
C LYS A 296 0.30 -3.33 -25.64
N GLU A 297 1.45 -3.93 -25.36
CA GLU A 297 2.74 -3.23 -25.33
C GLU A 297 3.11 -2.68 -26.70
N LEU A 298 2.87 -3.44 -27.79
CA LEU A 298 3.08 -2.95 -29.15
C LEU A 298 2.12 -1.80 -29.51
N ASP A 299 0.85 -1.89 -29.13
CA ASP A 299 -0.14 -0.81 -29.35
C ASP A 299 0.27 0.46 -28.60
N PHE A 300 0.74 0.32 -27.36
CA PHE A 300 1.26 1.42 -26.56
C PHE A 300 2.48 2.08 -27.21
N ILE A 301 3.43 1.30 -27.75
CA ILE A 301 4.61 1.83 -28.46
C ILE A 301 4.18 2.61 -29.70
N CYS A 302 3.27 2.06 -30.49
CA CYS A 302 2.74 2.73 -31.67
C CYS A 302 2.10 4.10 -31.36
N ARG A 303 1.32 4.18 -30.27
CA ARG A 303 0.65 5.41 -29.83
C ARG A 303 1.62 6.48 -29.32
N ASN A 304 2.63 6.07 -28.55
CA ASN A 304 3.47 7.02 -27.79
C ASN A 304 4.79 7.37 -28.47
N ASN A 305 5.28 6.55 -29.41
CA ASN A 305 6.56 6.79 -30.08
C ASN A 305 6.41 7.40 -31.48
N GLY A 306 5.29 8.06 -31.76
CA GLY A 306 5.08 8.83 -32.99
C GLY A 306 5.04 8.01 -34.28
N ILE A 307 4.72 6.71 -34.20
CA ILE A 307 4.55 5.87 -35.39
C ILE A 307 3.23 6.28 -36.06
N PRO A 308 3.23 6.69 -37.35
CA PRO A 308 1.99 7.01 -38.05
C PRO A 308 1.05 5.80 -38.09
N GLU A 309 -0.26 6.01 -37.89
CA GLU A 309 -1.26 4.92 -37.87
C GLU A 309 -1.19 4.03 -39.11
N SER A 310 -0.93 4.61 -40.28
CA SER A 310 -0.75 3.86 -41.54
C SER A 310 0.40 2.84 -41.53
N LYS A 311 1.33 2.94 -40.57
CA LYS A 311 2.46 2.01 -40.41
C LYS A 311 2.26 1.00 -39.28
N TRP A 312 1.18 1.09 -38.50
CA TRP A 312 0.98 0.23 -37.33
C TRP A 312 0.82 -1.24 -37.71
N ALA A 313 0.10 -1.54 -38.80
CA ALA A 313 -0.07 -2.90 -39.29
C ALA A 313 1.28 -3.56 -39.68
N GLY A 314 2.15 -2.80 -40.34
CA GLY A 314 3.50 -3.24 -40.69
C GLY A 314 4.38 -3.40 -39.45
N TYR A 315 4.32 -2.45 -38.52
CA TYR A 315 5.05 -2.52 -37.26
C TYR A 315 4.65 -3.74 -36.43
N PHE A 316 3.35 -3.99 -36.28
CA PHE A 316 2.82 -5.18 -35.61
C PHE A 316 3.37 -6.47 -36.24
N SER A 317 3.21 -6.59 -37.56
CA SER A 317 3.62 -7.79 -38.30
C SER A 317 5.11 -8.08 -38.22
N ASN A 318 5.94 -7.06 -38.03
CA ASN A 318 7.39 -7.20 -37.91
C ASN A 318 7.84 -7.52 -36.48
N ASN A 319 7.06 -7.12 -35.47
CA ASN A 319 7.50 -7.19 -34.07
C ASN A 319 6.80 -8.25 -33.23
N ILE A 320 5.63 -8.79 -33.66
CA ILE A 320 4.83 -9.70 -32.84
C ILE A 320 5.58 -10.97 -32.40
N ILE A 321 6.37 -11.58 -33.30
CA ILE A 321 7.17 -12.78 -32.97
C ILE A 321 8.32 -12.45 -32.02
N SER A 322 9.04 -11.35 -32.29
CA SER A 322 10.12 -10.89 -31.42
C SER A 322 9.60 -10.61 -30.01
N LYS A 323 8.44 -9.96 -29.93
CA LYS A 323 7.77 -9.63 -28.68
C LYS A 323 7.30 -10.87 -27.92
N ALA A 324 6.75 -11.86 -28.63
CA ALA A 324 6.41 -13.15 -28.03
C ALA A 324 7.63 -13.84 -27.41
N LYS A 325 8.78 -13.86 -28.12
CA LYS A 325 10.03 -14.43 -27.60
C LYS A 325 10.55 -13.67 -26.37
N GLU A 326 10.44 -12.35 -26.34
CA GLU A 326 10.79 -11.52 -25.20
C GLU A 326 9.95 -11.88 -23.96
N ARG A 327 8.62 -11.93 -24.11
CA ARG A 327 7.69 -12.30 -23.03
C ARG A 327 7.95 -13.70 -22.51
N LYS A 328 8.21 -14.67 -23.39
CA LYS A 328 8.60 -16.04 -22.98
C LYS A 328 9.83 -16.03 -22.08
N LYS A 329 10.89 -15.31 -22.48
CA LYS A 329 12.12 -15.19 -21.69
C LYS A 329 11.88 -14.57 -20.31
N GLN A 330 11.03 -13.55 -20.23
CA GLN A 330 10.68 -12.90 -18.96
C GLN A 330 9.98 -13.87 -18.01
N VAL A 331 8.99 -14.63 -18.50
CA VAL A 331 8.27 -15.64 -17.70
C VAL A 331 9.20 -16.75 -17.24
N GLU A 332 10.07 -17.27 -18.11
CA GLU A 332 11.05 -18.30 -17.74
C GLU A 332 12.07 -17.78 -16.72
N ALA A 333 12.54 -16.54 -16.86
CA ALA A 333 13.45 -15.91 -15.91
C ALA A 333 12.78 -15.76 -14.53
N GLN A 334 11.52 -15.34 -14.50
CA GLN A 334 10.74 -15.23 -13.27
C GLN A 334 10.53 -16.60 -12.61
N LYS A 335 10.23 -17.64 -13.41
CA LYS A 335 10.10 -19.00 -12.91
C LYS A 335 11.40 -19.52 -12.28
N ARG A 336 12.55 -19.31 -12.93
CA ARG A 336 13.87 -19.68 -12.38
C ARG A 336 14.21 -18.90 -11.11
N ALA A 337 13.84 -17.62 -11.03
CA ALA A 337 14.04 -16.82 -9.82
C ALA A 337 13.20 -17.35 -8.65
N ASN A 338 11.96 -17.74 -8.91
CA ASN A 338 11.08 -18.35 -7.89
C ASN A 338 11.59 -19.73 -7.44
N GLU A 339 12.07 -20.57 -8.35
CA GLU A 339 12.66 -21.87 -8.01
C GLU A 339 13.92 -21.74 -7.15
N LYS A 340 14.76 -20.72 -7.38
CA LYS A 340 15.91 -20.43 -6.52
C LYS A 340 15.50 -20.05 -5.10
N LEU A 341 14.47 -19.23 -4.97
CA LEU A 341 13.96 -18.77 -3.66
C LEU A 341 13.34 -19.91 -2.83
N MET A 342 12.77 -20.93 -3.48
CA MET A 342 12.18 -22.08 -2.77
C MET A 342 13.23 -23.09 -2.31
N ASN A 343 14.45 -23.04 -2.86
CA ASN A 343 15.55 -23.95 -2.55
C ASN A 343 16.60 -23.35 -1.60
N GLU A 344 16.42 -22.10 -1.13
CA GLU A 344 17.28 -21.52 -0.10
C GLU A 344 16.95 -22.14 1.27
N PRO A 345 17.95 -22.61 2.04
CA PRO A 345 17.70 -23.22 3.35
C PRO A 345 17.10 -22.18 4.30
N VAL A 346 15.90 -22.49 4.80
CA VAL A 346 15.21 -21.68 5.81
C VAL A 346 16.09 -21.64 7.05
N THR A 347 16.64 -20.47 7.36
CA THR A 347 17.32 -20.23 8.66
C THR A 347 16.38 -20.65 9.78
N PRO A 348 16.84 -21.45 10.76
CA PRO A 348 15.98 -21.96 11.82
C PRO A 348 15.30 -20.80 12.53
N THR A 349 14.00 -20.98 12.77
CA THR A 349 13.14 -19.96 13.37
C THR A 349 13.67 -19.64 14.76
N ILE A 350 14.28 -18.46 14.93
CA ILE A 350 14.70 -17.98 16.24
C ILE A 350 13.43 -17.63 17.01
N ASP A 351 13.18 -18.34 18.11
CA ASP A 351 12.10 -17.99 19.04
C ASP A 351 12.52 -16.74 19.83
N TYR A 352 12.21 -15.58 19.25
CA TYR A 352 12.47 -14.27 19.83
C TYR A 352 11.81 -14.11 21.21
N THR A 353 10.68 -14.78 21.44
CA THR A 353 9.97 -14.79 22.73
C THR A 353 10.78 -15.47 23.83
N LYS A 354 11.39 -16.62 23.53
CA LYS A 354 12.27 -17.33 24.46
C LYS A 354 13.53 -16.51 24.75
N THR A 355 14.16 -15.99 23.70
CA THR A 355 15.38 -15.16 23.81
C THR A 355 15.13 -13.89 24.64
N TYR A 356 13.98 -13.23 24.45
CA TYR A 356 13.58 -12.06 25.22
C TYR A 356 13.35 -12.38 26.69
N ARG A 357 12.66 -13.49 27.01
CA ARG A 357 12.42 -13.92 28.40
C ARG A 357 13.73 -14.21 29.13
N GLU A 358 14.66 -14.93 28.51
CA GLU A 358 15.98 -15.22 29.09
C GLU A 358 16.80 -13.94 29.31
N THR A 359 16.71 -12.98 28.38
CA THR A 359 17.39 -11.69 28.53
C THR A 359 16.81 -10.86 29.69
N GLN A 360 15.49 -10.86 29.86
CA GLN A 360 14.80 -10.17 30.96
C GLN A 360 15.12 -10.80 32.34
N ILE A 361 15.26 -12.13 32.40
CA ILE A 361 15.67 -12.82 33.62
C ILE A 361 17.10 -12.40 34.02
N ARG A 362 18.04 -12.43 33.07
CA ARG A 362 19.43 -11.97 33.32
C ARG A 362 19.52 -10.52 33.77
N LEU A 363 18.73 -9.63 33.16
CA LEU A 363 18.70 -8.21 33.55
C LEU A 363 18.24 -8.02 35.00
N LYS A 364 17.21 -8.77 35.42
CA LYS A 364 16.71 -8.73 36.81
C LYS A 364 17.69 -9.32 37.81
N GLU A 365 18.45 -10.35 37.44
CA GLU A 365 19.50 -10.93 38.28
C GLU A 365 20.64 -9.94 38.49
N MET A 366 21.12 -9.29 37.43
CA MET A 366 22.16 -8.26 37.54
C MET A 366 21.73 -7.04 38.36
N GLU A 367 20.46 -6.62 38.28
CA GLU A 367 19.95 -5.52 39.11
C GLU A 367 19.89 -5.88 40.60
N LYS A 368 19.59 -7.14 40.93
CA LYS A 368 19.63 -7.62 42.32
C LYS A 368 21.05 -7.66 42.86
N GLU A 369 22.00 -8.16 42.08
CA GLU A 369 23.42 -8.20 42.47
C GLU A 369 23.98 -6.80 42.70
N LYS A 370 23.66 -5.83 41.83
CA LYS A 370 24.07 -4.43 42.02
C LYS A 370 23.52 -3.80 43.29
N LYS A 371 22.27 -4.08 43.65
CA LYS A 371 21.66 -3.56 44.89
C LYS A 371 22.34 -4.13 46.13
N ILE A 372 22.66 -5.42 46.11
CA ILE A 372 23.40 -6.09 47.19
C ILE A 372 24.80 -5.47 47.33
N GLU A 373 25.50 -5.24 46.22
CA GLU A 373 26.83 -4.63 46.23
C GLU A 373 26.81 -3.15 46.70
N GLU A 374 25.75 -2.40 46.37
CA GLU A 374 25.54 -1.03 46.86
C GLU A 374 25.24 -1.00 48.37
N GLU A 375 24.40 -1.92 48.87
CA GLU A 375 24.12 -2.05 50.31
C GLU A 375 25.37 -2.46 51.10
N GLU A 376 26.19 -3.39 50.59
CA GLU A 376 27.47 -3.76 51.22
C GLU A 376 28.46 -2.60 51.26
N LYS A 377 28.55 -1.80 50.18
CA LYS A 377 29.38 -0.58 50.16
C LYS A 377 28.88 0.46 51.17
N LEU A 378 27.57 0.62 51.30
CA LEU A 378 26.97 1.55 52.24
C LEU A 378 27.25 1.14 53.70
N MET A 379 27.05 -0.15 54.01
CA MET A 379 27.37 -0.71 55.34
C MET A 379 28.85 -0.57 55.70
N LYS A 380 29.74 -0.79 54.74
CA LYS A 380 31.20 -0.63 54.94
C LYS A 380 31.62 0.83 55.11
N SER A 381 30.90 1.78 54.49
CA SER A 381 31.11 3.21 54.72
C SER A 381 30.60 3.66 56.09
N LEU A 382 29.47 3.12 56.55
CA LEU A 382 28.91 3.40 57.87
C LEU A 382 29.81 2.90 59.00
N SER A 383 30.44 1.73 58.86
CA SER A 383 31.39 1.22 59.86
C SER A 383 32.66 2.07 59.99
N LEU A 384 33.11 2.72 58.90
CA LEU A 384 34.26 3.63 58.93
C LEU A 384 33.96 4.94 59.68
N PHE A 385 32.70 5.40 59.68
CA PHE A 385 32.27 6.60 60.40
C PHE A 385 32.13 6.38 61.92
N THR A 386 31.85 5.15 62.36
CA THR A 386 31.79 4.83 63.79
C THR A 386 33.18 4.71 64.42
N ASP A 387 34.19 4.25 63.67
CA ASP A 387 35.57 4.12 64.18
C ASP A 387 36.29 5.48 64.35
N GLU A 388 35.87 6.54 63.64
CA GLU A 388 36.44 7.89 63.81
C GLU A 388 35.88 8.66 65.01
N GLN A 389 34.74 8.26 65.58
CA GLN A 389 34.17 8.89 66.78
C GLN A 389 34.72 8.32 68.10
N GLU A 390 35.43 7.19 68.07
CA GLU A 390 36.03 6.53 69.24
C GLU A 390 37.53 6.83 69.44
N LYS A 391 38.06 7.93 68.89
CA LYS A 391 39.36 8.44 69.39
C LYS A 391 39.12 9.20 70.70
N PRO A 392 39.70 8.76 71.84
CA PRO A 392 39.40 9.35 73.13
C PRO A 392 39.92 10.79 73.20
N LYS A 393 39.13 11.66 73.84
CA LYS A 393 39.45 13.06 74.19
C LYS A 393 40.69 13.23 75.09
N GLU A 394 41.43 12.16 75.41
CA GLU A 394 42.57 12.18 76.33
C GLU A 394 43.80 12.90 75.74
N ASP A 395 44.03 12.82 74.42
CA ASP A 395 45.17 13.48 73.78
C ASP A 395 45.07 15.02 73.75
N TRP A 396 43.86 15.57 73.81
CA TRP A 396 43.65 17.02 73.85
C TRP A 396 43.83 17.62 75.24
N LEU A 397 43.67 16.83 76.30
CA LEU A 397 43.88 17.27 77.69
C LEU A 397 45.38 17.34 78.03
N LEU A 398 46.18 16.40 77.51
CA LEU A 398 47.65 16.42 77.63
C LEU A 398 48.31 17.62 76.91
N ALA A 399 47.71 18.14 75.84
CA ALA A 399 48.20 19.32 75.13
C ALA A 399 47.83 20.66 75.80
N LEU A 400 46.87 20.67 76.73
CA LEU A 400 46.39 21.87 77.42
C LEU A 400 46.94 22.04 78.84
N GLY A 401 47.76 21.11 79.32
CA GLY A 401 48.48 21.25 80.60
C GLY A 401 47.58 21.38 81.82
N ILE A 402 46.49 20.60 81.87
CA ILE A 402 45.68 20.36 83.09
C ILE A 402 45.95 18.95 83.58
#